data_AF-A0A535T745-F1
#
_entry.id   AF-A0A535T745-F1
#
_cell.length_a   1.000
_cell.length_b   1.000
_cell.length_c   1.000
_cell.angle_alpha   90.00
_cell.angle_beta   90.00
_cell.angle_gamma   90.00
#
_symmetry.space_group_name_H-M   'P 1'
#
loop_
_entity.id
_entity.type
_entity.pdbx_description
1 polymer ?
#
loop_
_entity_poly.entity_id
_entity_poly.type
_entity_poly.pdbx_seq_one_letter_code
_entity_poly.pdbx_strand_id
1 'polypeptide(L)'
;SASLSEIARRAGVGTPAIYRRWRTKAEVGVDVIRRQAQPAPIPDTGSIRQDLVAFVRQRIKMFGGRLFHYLLVPLVTDPGLSATVQASFLDYRQPLSERIQAAIESGELRRDTDPDRLIDVLMGPIVMPLLFSAPLPSASDGESIVDQTLEGFAATGARARANRSRTRGSGHGR
;
A
#
# COMPACT_ATOMS: atom_id res chain seq x y z
N SER A 1 7.51 23.59 8.23
CA SER A 1 8.61 22.76 8.78
C SER A 1 8.42 22.68 10.30
N ALA A 2 8.17 21.50 10.88
CA ALA A 2 8.13 21.34 12.35
C ALA A 2 9.50 20.86 12.85
N SER A 3 10.12 21.51 13.83
CA SER A 3 11.37 21.06 14.47
C SER A 3 11.12 19.95 15.51
N LEU A 4 12.15 19.23 15.97
CA LEU A 4 11.98 18.28 17.10
C LEU A 4 11.49 19.01 18.36
N SER A 5 11.95 20.25 18.58
CA SER A 5 11.44 21.12 19.65
C SER A 5 9.97 21.48 19.46
N GLU A 6 9.51 21.69 18.22
CA GLU A 6 8.10 21.95 17.94
C GLU A 6 7.23 20.71 18.14
N ILE A 7 7.75 19.52 17.79
CA ILE A 7 7.11 18.24 18.12
C ILE A 7 7.01 18.07 19.63
N ALA A 8 8.09 18.34 20.38
CA ALA A 8 8.10 18.29 21.84
C ALA A 8 7.03 19.22 22.45
N ARG A 9 6.97 20.47 21.97
CA ARG A 9 5.98 21.46 22.39
C ARG A 9 4.55 21.00 22.12
N ARG A 10 4.27 20.47 20.92
CA ARG A 10 2.93 19.97 20.55
C ARG A 10 2.53 18.72 21.34
N ALA A 11 3.50 17.88 21.70
CA ALA A 11 3.28 16.67 22.48
C ALA A 11 3.23 16.93 24.00
N GLY A 12 3.47 18.17 24.46
CA GLY A 12 3.46 18.51 25.89
C GLY A 12 4.62 17.88 26.68
N VAL A 13 5.72 17.52 26.02
CA VAL A 13 6.89 16.89 26.65
C VAL A 13 8.12 17.78 26.52
N GLY A 14 9.06 17.63 27.46
CA GLY A 14 10.33 18.36 27.40
C GLY A 14 11.18 17.95 26.19
N THR A 15 11.84 18.92 25.55
CA THR A 15 12.76 18.69 24.42
C THR A 15 13.77 17.56 24.67
N PRO A 16 14.45 17.45 25.84
CA PRO A 16 15.36 16.33 26.11
C PRO A 16 14.72 14.94 26.02
N ALA A 17 13.42 14.82 26.32
CA ALA A 17 12.70 13.55 26.23
C ALA A 17 12.46 13.10 24.78
N ILE A 18 12.23 14.05 23.86
CA ILE A 18 12.17 13.77 22.41
C ILE A 18 13.55 13.37 21.89
N TYR A 19 14.59 14.16 22.19
CA TYR A 19 15.95 13.90 21.71
C TYR A 19 16.57 12.60 22.22
N ARG A 20 16.15 12.09 23.39
CA ARG A 20 16.53 10.75 23.86
C ARG A 20 15.99 9.62 22.97
N ARG A 21 14.82 9.80 22.36
CA ARG A 21 14.15 8.78 21.55
C ARG A 21 14.41 8.94 20.05
N TRP A 22 14.52 10.19 19.59
CA TRP A 22 14.70 10.52 18.18
C TRP A 22 15.73 11.64 18.05
N ARG A 23 16.85 11.34 17.39
CA ARG A 23 17.90 12.31 17.06
C ARG A 23 17.54 13.14 15.84
N THR A 24 16.69 12.63 14.96
CA THR A 24 16.24 13.32 13.74
C THR A 24 14.72 13.29 13.58
N LYS A 25 14.17 14.21 12.78
CA LYS A 25 12.74 14.18 12.42
C LYS A 25 12.38 12.96 11.59
N ALA A 26 13.34 12.47 10.80
CA ALA A 26 13.18 11.28 10.00
C ALA A 26 12.91 10.07 10.91
N GLU A 27 13.67 9.92 12.00
CA GLU A 27 13.44 8.86 12.99
C GLU A 27 12.05 8.95 13.64
N VAL A 28 11.56 10.16 13.96
CA VAL A 28 10.17 10.33 14.45
C VAL A 28 9.17 9.81 13.42
N GLY A 29 9.37 10.15 12.15
CA GLY A 29 8.47 9.74 11.10
C GLY A 29 8.52 8.24 10.81
N VAL A 30 9.69 7.61 10.91
CA VAL A 30 9.83 6.14 10.83
C VAL A 30 9.07 5.46 11.95
N ASP A 31 9.17 5.94 13.18
CA ASP A 31 8.43 5.38 14.29
C ASP A 31 6.92 5.56 14.13
N VAL A 32 6.46 6.68 13.55
CA VAL A 32 5.05 6.87 13.24
C VAL A 32 4.60 5.94 12.11
N ILE A 33 5.39 5.80 11.03
CA ILE A 33 5.12 4.81 9.97
C ILE A 33 5.01 3.43 10.60
N ARG A 34 5.98 3.01 11.42
CA ARG A 34 5.97 1.68 12.06
C ARG A 34 4.70 1.46 12.88
N ARG A 35 4.22 2.48 13.60
CA ARG A 35 2.96 2.38 14.38
C ARG A 35 1.71 2.36 13.51
N GLN A 36 1.68 3.11 12.41
CA GLN A 36 0.53 3.19 11.51
C GLN A 36 0.45 2.03 10.53
N ALA A 37 1.61 1.47 10.21
CA ALA A 37 1.72 0.42 9.23
C ALA A 37 1.36 -0.96 9.80
N GLN A 38 1.15 -1.10 11.13
CA GLN A 38 0.76 -2.32 11.84
C GLN A 38 -0.10 -3.24 10.97
N PRO A 39 0.18 -4.57 10.92
CA PRO A 39 -0.43 -5.44 9.93
C PRO A 39 -1.92 -5.43 10.19
N ALA A 40 -2.67 -4.73 9.34
CA ALA A 40 -4.09 -4.97 9.28
C ALA A 40 -4.23 -6.35 8.64
N PRO A 41 -5.02 -7.25 9.23
CA PRO A 41 -5.30 -8.52 8.60
C PRO A 41 -5.83 -8.23 7.20
N ILE A 42 -5.18 -8.81 6.18
CA ILE A 42 -5.74 -8.80 4.83
C ILE A 42 -7.04 -9.58 4.94
N PRO A 43 -8.18 -8.99 4.54
CA PRO A 43 -9.43 -9.72 4.52
C PRO A 43 -9.26 -11.01 3.72
N ASP A 44 -9.88 -12.09 4.17
CA ASP A 44 -10.02 -13.30 3.36
C ASP A 44 -11.50 -13.42 3.00
N THR A 45 -11.95 -12.57 2.08
CA THR A 45 -13.38 -12.51 1.72
C THR A 45 -13.78 -13.61 0.73
N GLY A 46 -12.85 -14.51 0.37
CA GLY A 46 -13.02 -15.46 -0.74
C GLY A 46 -12.95 -14.82 -2.12
N SER A 47 -12.48 -13.57 -2.23
CA SER A 47 -12.21 -12.91 -3.51
C SER A 47 -10.95 -12.07 -3.42
N ILE A 48 -9.89 -12.49 -4.13
CA ILE A 48 -8.61 -11.75 -4.12
C ILE A 48 -8.80 -10.30 -4.56
N ARG A 49 -9.73 -10.03 -5.48
CA ARG A 49 -10.06 -8.66 -5.91
C ARG A 49 -10.51 -7.80 -4.73
N GLN A 50 -11.43 -8.28 -3.91
CA GLN A 50 -11.97 -7.50 -2.79
C GLN A 50 -10.89 -7.23 -1.74
N ASP A 51 -10.04 -8.23 -1.49
CA ASP A 51 -8.93 -8.14 -0.54
C ASP A 51 -7.89 -7.11 -1.00
N LEU A 52 -7.54 -7.12 -2.29
CA LEU A 52 -6.66 -6.11 -2.91
C LEU A 52 -7.26 -4.70 -2.87
N VAL A 53 -8.58 -4.55 -3.08
CA VAL A 53 -9.26 -3.23 -3.00
C VAL A 53 -9.21 -2.69 -1.58
N ALA A 54 -9.48 -3.53 -0.58
CA ALA A 54 -9.38 -3.15 0.82
C ALA A 54 -7.96 -2.69 1.17
N PHE A 55 -6.95 -3.45 0.72
CA PHE A 55 -5.55 -3.10 0.88
C PHE A 55 -5.20 -1.74 0.24
N VAL A 56 -5.52 -1.53 -1.04
CA VAL A 56 -5.23 -0.29 -1.77
C VAL A 56 -5.88 0.92 -1.10
N ARG A 57 -7.16 0.81 -0.70
CA ARG A 57 -7.89 1.88 0.01
C ARG A 57 -7.23 2.25 1.33
N GLN A 58 -6.82 1.25 2.10
CA GLN A 58 -6.12 1.47 3.36
C GLN A 58 -4.79 2.19 3.12
N ARG A 59 -4.03 1.79 2.08
CA ARG A 59 -2.75 2.43 1.75
C ARG A 59 -2.94 3.86 1.26
N ILE A 60 -3.91 4.14 0.40
CA ILE A 60 -4.26 5.51 -0.01
C ILE A 60 -4.51 6.40 1.22
N LYS A 61 -5.31 5.93 2.18
CA LYS A 61 -5.59 6.67 3.42
C LYS A 61 -4.33 6.91 4.26
N MET A 62 -3.46 5.91 4.36
CA MET A 62 -2.20 5.98 5.10
C MET A 62 -1.23 7.00 4.47
N PHE A 63 -1.03 6.93 3.15
CA PHE A 63 -0.13 7.82 2.41
C PHE A 63 -0.69 9.24 2.21
N GLY A 64 -2.00 9.43 2.35
CA GLY A 64 -2.66 10.74 2.39
C GLY A 64 -2.17 11.69 3.48
N GLY A 65 -1.47 11.17 4.50
CA GLY A 65 -0.86 11.98 5.54
C GLY A 65 0.36 12.78 5.04
N ARG A 66 0.50 14.04 5.48
CA ARG A 66 1.68 14.88 5.20
C ARG A 66 3.01 14.25 5.65
N LEU A 67 2.98 13.25 6.52
CA LEU A 67 4.16 12.59 7.05
C LEU A 67 5.01 11.92 5.96
N PHE A 68 4.39 11.18 5.04
CA PHE A 68 5.12 10.44 4.01
C PHE A 68 5.88 11.37 3.06
N HIS A 69 5.31 12.52 2.72
CA HIS A 69 5.99 13.55 1.93
C HIS A 69 7.30 14.02 2.58
N TYR A 70 7.33 14.15 3.91
CA TYR A 70 8.55 14.56 4.63
C TYR A 70 9.60 13.45 4.74
N LEU A 71 9.22 12.20 4.51
CA LEU A 71 10.11 11.05 4.66
C LEU A 71 10.72 10.59 3.33
N LEU A 72 10.12 10.95 2.19
CA LEU A 72 10.65 10.55 0.88
C LEU A 72 12.10 10.95 0.66
N VAL A 73 12.46 12.22 0.89
CA VAL A 73 13.85 12.67 0.69
C VAL A 73 14.81 11.92 1.62
N PRO A 74 14.59 11.88 2.96
CA PRO A 74 15.41 11.08 3.86
C PRO A 74 15.54 9.60 3.45
N LEU A 75 14.47 8.97 2.97
CA LEU A 75 14.47 7.55 2.56
C LEU A 75 15.38 7.28 1.36
N VAL A 76 15.59 8.26 0.49
CA VAL A 76 16.46 8.15 -0.69
C VAL A 76 17.90 8.55 -0.37
N THR A 77 18.10 9.49 0.57
CA THR A 77 19.42 10.05 0.87
C THR A 77 20.14 9.39 2.04
N ASP A 78 19.44 8.65 2.89
CA ASP A 78 19.99 7.97 4.07
C ASP A 78 19.78 6.44 3.95
N PRO A 79 20.82 5.68 3.57
CA PRO A 79 20.73 4.23 3.44
C PRO A 79 20.36 3.50 4.74
N GLY A 80 20.78 4.02 5.90
CA GLY A 80 20.47 3.41 7.21
C GLY A 80 19.01 3.58 7.57
N LEU A 81 18.45 4.76 7.29
CA LEU A 81 17.01 5.02 7.40
C LEU A 81 16.22 4.15 6.41
N SER A 82 16.69 4.07 5.16
CA SER A 82 16.07 3.26 4.11
C SER A 82 15.97 1.80 4.52
N ALA A 83 17.06 1.21 5.02
CA ALA A 83 17.08 -0.16 5.52
C ALA A 83 16.11 -0.37 6.69
N THR A 84 16.05 0.56 7.63
CA THR A 84 15.15 0.49 8.80
C THR A 84 13.68 0.54 8.37
N VAL A 85 13.34 1.39 7.40
CA VAL A 85 11.99 1.51 6.87
C VAL A 85 11.65 0.33 5.99
N GLN A 86 12.56 -0.14 5.13
CA GLN A 86 12.36 -1.34 4.34
C GLN A 86 12.07 -2.56 5.22
N ALA A 87 12.86 -2.80 6.28
CA ALA A 87 12.59 -3.87 7.23
C ALA A 87 11.18 -3.77 7.82
N SER A 88 10.77 -2.55 8.21
CA SER A 88 9.41 -2.32 8.69
C SER A 88 8.36 -2.58 7.60
N PHE A 89 8.61 -2.23 6.34
CA PHE A 89 7.70 -2.46 5.21
C PHE A 89 7.60 -3.93 4.79
N LEU A 90 8.70 -4.68 4.85
CA LEU A 90 8.75 -6.10 4.50
C LEU A 90 7.84 -6.93 5.42
N ASP A 91 7.84 -6.63 6.72
CA ASP A 91 6.94 -7.26 7.71
C ASP A 91 5.45 -7.06 7.36
N TYR A 92 5.10 -6.00 6.61
CA TYR A 92 3.71 -5.73 6.18
C TYR A 92 3.34 -6.32 4.83
N ARG A 93 4.32 -6.68 3.99
CA ARG A 93 4.05 -7.32 2.70
C ARG A 93 3.70 -8.78 2.89
N GLN A 94 4.31 -9.45 3.87
CA GLN A 94 4.18 -10.89 4.08
C GLN A 94 2.71 -11.36 4.12
N PRO A 95 1.78 -10.77 4.92
CA PRO A 95 0.39 -11.24 4.94
C PRO A 95 -0.33 -11.11 3.58
N LEU A 96 0.00 -10.06 2.82
CA LEU A 96 -0.56 -9.87 1.48
C LEU A 96 0.05 -10.84 0.47
N SER A 97 1.36 -11.08 0.55
CA SER A 97 2.06 -12.07 -0.27
C SER A 97 1.50 -13.47 -0.04
N GLU A 98 1.27 -13.86 1.22
CA GLU A 98 0.62 -15.13 1.58
C GLU A 98 -0.81 -15.23 1.01
N ARG A 99 -1.59 -14.15 1.11
CA ARG A 99 -2.95 -14.11 0.53
C ARG A 99 -2.95 -14.23 -1.00
N ILE A 100 -2.01 -13.56 -1.66
CA ILE A 100 -1.82 -13.65 -3.12
C ILE A 100 -1.40 -15.08 -3.50
N GLN A 101 -0.51 -15.70 -2.72
CA GLN A 101 -0.09 -17.08 -2.93
C GLN A 101 -1.27 -18.06 -2.86
N ALA A 102 -2.15 -17.91 -1.87
CA ALA A 102 -3.39 -18.69 -1.78
C ALA A 102 -4.33 -18.47 -2.99
N ALA A 103 -4.40 -17.23 -3.53
CA ALA A 103 -5.15 -16.92 -4.74
C ALA A 103 -4.53 -17.57 -6.01
N ILE A 104 -3.22 -17.75 -6.04
CA ILE A 104 -2.53 -18.49 -7.11
C ILE A 104 -2.86 -19.98 -7.02
N GLU A 105 -2.80 -20.56 -5.82
CA GLU A 105 -3.05 -21.99 -5.58
C GLU A 105 -4.50 -22.40 -5.88
N SER A 106 -5.46 -21.54 -5.56
CA SER A 106 -6.88 -21.71 -5.88
C SER A 106 -7.23 -21.42 -7.35
N GLY A 107 -6.29 -20.86 -8.13
CA GLY A 107 -6.46 -20.55 -9.55
C GLY A 107 -7.23 -19.26 -9.83
N GLU A 108 -7.44 -18.40 -8.83
CA GLU A 108 -7.95 -17.03 -9.01
C GLU A 108 -6.94 -16.16 -9.78
N LEU A 109 -5.64 -16.35 -9.53
CA LEU A 109 -4.53 -15.68 -10.21
C LEU A 109 -3.74 -16.64 -11.12
N ARG A 110 -3.00 -16.10 -12.11
CA ARG A 110 -2.10 -16.89 -12.97
C ARG A 110 -0.97 -17.53 -12.14
N ARG A 111 -0.57 -18.75 -12.51
CA ARG A 111 0.43 -19.57 -11.80
C ARG A 111 1.83 -18.94 -11.73
N ASP A 112 2.14 -18.07 -12.67
CA ASP A 112 3.39 -17.34 -12.78
C ASP A 112 3.27 -15.89 -12.29
N THR A 113 2.24 -15.58 -11.48
CA THR A 113 2.19 -14.33 -10.71
C THR A 113 3.31 -14.34 -9.68
N ASP A 114 4.17 -13.34 -9.73
CA ASP A 114 5.06 -13.00 -8.64
C ASP A 114 4.30 -12.10 -7.64
N PRO A 115 4.08 -12.54 -6.38
CA PRO A 115 3.37 -11.75 -5.39
C PRO A 115 3.99 -10.38 -5.12
N ASP A 116 5.33 -10.30 -5.06
CA ASP A 116 6.00 -9.03 -4.76
C ASP A 116 5.85 -8.06 -5.92
N ARG A 117 5.95 -8.56 -7.16
CA ARG A 117 5.72 -7.75 -8.35
C ARG A 117 4.28 -7.24 -8.42
N LEU A 118 3.29 -8.05 -8.06
CA LEU A 118 1.88 -7.62 -8.02
C LEU A 118 1.68 -6.50 -7.00
N ILE A 119 2.27 -6.63 -5.81
CA ILE A 119 2.20 -5.59 -4.77
C ILE A 119 2.87 -4.30 -5.25
N ASP A 120 4.03 -4.36 -5.92
CA ASP A 120 4.71 -3.17 -6.45
C ASP A 120 3.86 -2.43 -7.49
N VAL A 121 3.20 -3.18 -8.38
CA VAL A 121 2.29 -2.59 -9.39
C VAL A 121 1.10 -1.91 -8.72
N LEU A 122 0.50 -2.52 -7.68
CA LEU A 122 -0.60 -1.91 -6.92
C LEU A 122 -0.18 -0.64 -6.18
N MET A 123 1.06 -0.60 -5.69
CA MET A 123 1.59 0.52 -4.91
C MET A 123 2.08 1.68 -5.79
N GLY A 124 2.48 1.42 -7.03
CA GLY A 124 2.99 2.43 -7.97
C GLY A 124 2.12 3.69 -8.08
N PRO A 125 0.80 3.57 -8.34
CA PRO A 125 -0.11 4.72 -8.41
C PRO A 125 -0.24 5.53 -7.11
N ILE A 126 0.12 4.95 -5.96
CA ILE A 126 0.08 5.61 -4.65
C ILE A 126 1.43 6.29 -4.35
N VAL A 127 2.54 5.61 -4.66
CA VAL A 127 3.89 6.06 -4.31
C VAL A 127 4.43 7.08 -5.31
N MET A 128 4.16 6.91 -6.61
CA MET A 128 4.69 7.77 -7.66
C MET A 128 4.24 9.25 -7.50
N PRO A 129 2.96 9.56 -7.23
CA PRO A 129 2.54 10.95 -7.00
C PRO A 129 3.24 11.63 -5.82
N LEU A 130 3.61 10.87 -4.76
CA LEU A 130 4.30 11.44 -3.59
C LEU A 130 5.65 12.05 -3.97
N LEU A 131 6.38 11.44 -4.92
CA LEU A 131 7.69 11.92 -5.37
C LEU A 131 7.61 13.32 -6.00
N PHE A 132 6.47 13.63 -6.63
CA PHE A 132 6.23 14.91 -7.30
C PHE A 132 5.31 15.83 -6.50
N SER A 133 4.95 15.48 -5.26
CA SER A 133 3.94 16.18 -4.47
C SER A 133 2.62 16.38 -5.22
N ALA A 134 2.29 15.45 -6.10
CA ALA A 134 1.06 15.46 -6.87
C ALA A 134 -0.12 14.96 -6.02
N PRO A 135 -1.37 15.30 -6.39
CA PRO A 135 -2.54 14.75 -5.72
C PRO A 135 -2.52 13.23 -5.70
N LEU A 136 -2.74 12.65 -4.52
CA LEU A 136 -2.89 11.21 -4.37
C LEU A 136 -4.24 10.74 -4.92
N PRO A 137 -4.33 9.47 -5.37
CA PRO A 137 -5.61 8.84 -5.63
C PRO A 137 -6.53 8.95 -4.40
N SER A 138 -7.82 9.06 -4.65
CA SER A 138 -8.86 8.98 -3.64
C SER A 138 -9.17 7.52 -3.30
N ALA A 139 -9.82 7.26 -2.15
CA ALA A 139 -10.24 5.91 -1.80
C ALA A 139 -11.23 5.29 -2.82
N SER A 140 -11.97 6.11 -3.58
CA SER A 140 -12.81 5.68 -4.69
C SER A 140 -12.01 5.10 -5.86
N ASP A 141 -10.76 5.54 -6.06
CA ASP A 141 -9.91 5.06 -7.15
C ASP A 141 -9.37 3.64 -6.91
N GLY A 142 -9.47 3.13 -5.68
CA GLY A 142 -8.92 1.83 -5.30
C GLY A 142 -9.48 0.66 -6.11
N GLU A 143 -10.76 0.70 -6.52
CA GLU A 143 -11.33 -0.33 -7.39
C GLU A 143 -10.74 -0.30 -8.80
N SER A 144 -10.64 0.89 -9.39
CA SER A 144 -10.05 1.05 -10.72
C SER A 144 -8.59 0.61 -10.77
N ILE A 145 -7.79 0.95 -9.74
CA ILE A 145 -6.39 0.56 -9.63
C ILE A 145 -6.26 -0.97 -9.60
N VAL A 146 -7.09 -1.64 -8.80
CA VAL A 146 -7.07 -3.10 -8.68
C VAL A 146 -7.54 -3.77 -9.96
N ASP A 147 -8.61 -3.28 -10.58
CA ASP A 147 -9.16 -3.86 -11.80
C ASP A 147 -8.16 -3.80 -12.96
N GLN A 148 -7.55 -2.63 -13.18
CA GLN A 148 -6.52 -2.45 -14.21
C GLN A 148 -5.28 -3.32 -13.94
N THR A 149 -4.91 -3.46 -12.67
CA THR A 149 -3.79 -4.34 -12.29
C THR A 149 -4.14 -5.80 -12.58
N LEU A 150 -5.29 -6.27 -12.11
CA LEU A 150 -5.72 -7.65 -12.30
C LEU A 150 -5.97 -7.98 -13.78
N GLU A 151 -6.34 -7.03 -14.62
CA GLU A 151 -6.42 -7.27 -16.07
C GLU A 151 -5.08 -7.72 -16.66
N GLY A 152 -3.94 -7.26 -16.14
CA GLY A 152 -2.60 -7.69 -16.55
C GLY A 152 -2.14 -9.04 -15.96
N PHE A 153 -2.77 -9.49 -14.87
CA PHE A 153 -2.37 -10.67 -14.09
C PHE A 153 -3.44 -11.78 -14.04
N ALA A 154 -4.62 -11.57 -14.61
CA ALA A 154 -5.72 -12.52 -14.59
C ALA A 154 -5.39 -13.79 -15.39
N ALA A 155 -5.76 -14.95 -14.84
CA ALA A 155 -5.66 -16.21 -15.55
C ALA A 155 -6.48 -16.18 -16.85
N THR A 156 -5.92 -16.72 -17.93
CA THR A 156 -6.52 -16.75 -19.28
C THR A 156 -7.94 -17.37 -19.26
N GLY A 157 -8.20 -18.32 -18.36
CA GLY A 157 -9.52 -18.95 -18.18
C GLY A 157 -10.57 -18.11 -17.44
N ALA A 158 -10.16 -17.17 -16.58
CA ALA A 158 -11.05 -16.24 -15.89
C ALA A 158 -11.56 -15.13 -16.82
N ARG A 159 -10.67 -14.61 -17.70
CA ARG A 159 -11.04 -13.70 -18.81
C ARG A 159 -12.14 -14.29 -19.70
N ALA A 160 -12.02 -15.58 -20.05
CA ALA A 160 -13.02 -16.26 -20.87
C ALA A 160 -14.38 -16.44 -20.17
N ARG A 161 -14.41 -16.57 -18.84
CA ARG A 161 -15.65 -16.72 -18.05
C ARG A 161 -16.36 -15.37 -17.84
N ALA A 162 -15.61 -14.30 -17.53
CA ALA A 162 -16.14 -12.95 -17.40
C ALA A 162 -16.64 -12.36 -18.74
N ASN A 163 -15.97 -12.68 -19.84
CA ASN A 163 -16.42 -12.25 -21.17
C ASN A 163 -17.72 -12.98 -21.59
N ARG A 164 -17.88 -14.25 -21.20
CA ARG A 164 -19.10 -15.05 -21.46
C ARG A 164 -20.32 -14.62 -20.63
N SER A 165 -20.12 -14.12 -19.40
CA SER A 165 -21.21 -13.57 -18.59
C SER A 165 -21.65 -12.18 -19.09
N ARG A 166 -20.71 -11.34 -19.56
CA ARG A 166 -21.03 -10.05 -20.21
C ARG A 166 -21.79 -10.19 -21.53
N THR A 167 -21.43 -11.17 -22.37
CA THR A 167 -22.15 -11.42 -23.64
C THR A 167 -23.53 -12.04 -23.42
N ARG A 168 -23.76 -12.79 -22.33
CA ARG A 168 -25.09 -13.32 -21.98
C ARG A 168 -26.03 -12.27 -21.37
N GLY A 169 -25.50 -11.25 -20.68
CA GLY A 169 -26.32 -10.19 -20.07
C GLY A 169 -26.84 -9.12 -21.05
N SER A 170 -26.25 -9.01 -22.24
CA SER A 170 -26.63 -7.98 -23.23
C SER A 170 -27.70 -8.43 -24.24
N GLY A 171 -28.33 -9.59 -24.01
CA GLY A 171 -29.22 -10.26 -24.96
C GLY A 171 -30.71 -10.33 -24.60
N HIS A 172 -31.20 -9.59 -23.60
CA HIS A 172 -32.65 -9.51 -23.29
C HIS A 172 -33.09 -8.08 -23.05
N GLY A 173 -33.70 -7.49 -24.07
CA GLY A 173 -34.22 -6.12 -24.05
C GLY A 173 -34.64 -5.70 -25.46
N ARG A 174 -35.63 -6.41 -26.02
CA ARG A 174 -36.45 -5.95 -27.13
C ARG A 174 -37.90 -6.07 -26.71
#